data_AF-A0A8I1PBJ4-F1
#
_entry.id   AF-A0A8I1PBJ4-F1
#
_cell.length_a   1.000
_cell.length_b   1.000
_cell.length_c   1.000
_cell.angle_alpha   90.00
_cell.angle_beta   90.00
_cell.angle_gamma   90.00
#
_symmetry.space_group_name_H-M   'P 1'
#
loop_
_entity.id
_entity.type
_entity.pdbx_description
1 polymer ?
#
loop_
_entity_poly.entity_id
_entity_poly.type
_entity_poly.pdbx_seq_one_letter_code
_entity_poly.pdbx_strand_id
1 'polypeptide(L)'
;MTVRFKDLCADAADPARVAAFWADLLGLVAEPRDGGLRSVENRWHWDVDAAEVEGATTLRPPGAGRPWTVMADPQANEFCRFP
;
A
#
# COMPACT_ATOMS: atom_id res chain seq x y z
N MET A 1 9.08 -23.95 9.98
CA MET A 1 8.82 -23.53 8.58
C MET A 1 8.56 -22.04 8.60
N THR A 2 9.28 -21.28 7.78
CA THR A 2 9.18 -19.80 7.73
C THR A 2 8.38 -19.41 6.48
N VAL A 3 7.36 -18.57 6.64
CA VAL A 3 6.61 -17.98 5.53
C VAL A 3 7.36 -16.75 5.04
N ARG A 4 7.36 -16.51 3.72
CA ARG A 4 7.92 -15.30 3.12
C ARG A 4 6.87 -14.60 2.29
N PHE A 5 6.90 -13.28 2.35
CA PHE A 5 6.15 -12.43 1.46
C PHE A 5 6.74 -12.48 0.05
N LYS A 6 5.90 -12.66 -0.97
CA LYS A 6 6.34 -12.73 -2.37
C LYS A 6 6.02 -11.44 -3.12
N ASP A 7 4.75 -11.04 -3.13
CA ASP A 7 4.25 -9.91 -3.91
C ASP A 7 3.19 -9.15 -3.12
N LEU A 8 3.23 -7.82 -3.19
CA LEU A 8 2.14 -6.91 -2.82
C LEU A 8 1.21 -6.80 -4.02
N CYS A 9 -0.04 -7.22 -3.83
CA CYS A 9 -1.09 -7.01 -4.79
C CYS A 9 -2.07 -5.99 -4.22
N ALA A 10 -2.55 -5.08 -5.05
CA ALA A 10 -3.61 -4.14 -4.72
C ALA A 10 -4.58 -4.05 -5.90
N ASP A 11 -5.86 -3.86 -5.59
CA ASP A 11 -6.85 -3.55 -6.61
C ASP A 11 -6.67 -2.10 -7.07
N ALA A 12 -6.66 -1.90 -8.39
CA ALA A 12 -6.34 -0.61 -8.97
C ALA A 12 -7.07 -0.42 -10.31
N ALA A 13 -7.77 0.71 -10.44
CA ALA A 13 -8.30 1.18 -11.72
C ALA A 13 -7.20 1.80 -12.60
N ASP A 14 -6.13 2.31 -11.98
CA ASP A 14 -4.92 2.82 -12.62
C ASP A 14 -3.72 2.17 -11.92
N PRO A 15 -3.33 0.96 -12.36
CA PRO A 15 -2.31 0.22 -11.63
C PRO A 15 -0.91 0.80 -11.84
N ALA A 16 -0.68 1.66 -12.84
CA ALA A 16 0.59 2.37 -12.98
C ALA A 16 0.76 3.41 -11.86
N ARG A 17 -0.31 4.17 -11.56
CA ARG A 17 -0.33 5.14 -10.47
C ARG A 17 -0.17 4.48 -9.11
N VAL A 18 -0.85 3.36 -8.88
CA VAL A 18 -0.74 2.59 -7.62
C VAL A 18 0.64 1.95 -7.49
N ALA A 19 1.17 1.37 -8.57
CA ALA A 19 2.51 0.77 -8.54
C ALA A 19 3.61 1.80 -8.27
N ALA A 20 3.53 3.01 -8.85
CA ALA A 20 4.49 4.08 -8.58
C ALA A 20 4.48 4.49 -7.10
N PHE A 21 3.30 4.71 -6.52
CA PHE A 21 3.17 5.04 -5.10
C PHE A 21 3.80 3.98 -4.18
N TRP A 22 3.46 2.70 -4.39
CA TRP A 22 3.99 1.63 -3.54
C TRP A 22 5.48 1.36 -3.79
N ALA A 23 5.97 1.58 -5.02
CA ALA A 23 7.40 1.48 -5.31
C ALA A 23 8.19 2.56 -4.56
N ASP A 24 7.75 3.82 -4.63
CA ASP A 24 8.40 4.92 -3.92
C ASP A 24 8.37 4.69 -2.40
N LEU A 25 7.22 4.30 -1.84
CA LEU A 25 7.06 4.04 -0.41
C LEU A 25 7.94 2.88 0.10
N LEU A 26 8.06 1.80 -0.69
CA LEU A 26 8.79 0.60 -0.28
C LEU A 26 10.27 0.63 -0.70
N GLY A 27 10.74 1.71 -1.33
CA GLY A 27 12.10 1.79 -1.88
C GLY A 27 12.37 0.78 -3.00
N LEU A 28 11.33 0.47 -3.79
CA LEU A 28 11.37 -0.45 -4.92
C LEU A 28 11.28 0.31 -6.24
N VAL A 29 11.43 -0.41 -7.36
CA VAL A 29 11.20 0.12 -8.70
C VAL A 29 9.96 -0.55 -9.27
N ALA A 30 9.00 0.24 -9.74
CA ALA A 30 7.84 -0.27 -10.44
C ALA A 30 8.25 -0.73 -11.85
N GLU A 31 8.32 -2.05 -12.06
CA GLU A 31 8.56 -2.63 -13.38
C GLU A 31 7.23 -3.05 -14.03
N PRO A 32 6.88 -2.50 -15.19
CA PRO A 32 5.80 -3.04 -16.00
C PRO A 32 6.14 -4.48 -16.36
N ARG A 33 5.25 -5.43 -16.10
CA ARG A 33 5.44 -6.80 -16.60
C ARG A 33 4.94 -6.88 -18.03
N ASP A 34 5.71 -7.53 -18.90
CA ASP A 34 5.24 -7.91 -20.23
C ASP A 34 3.94 -8.73 -20.11
N GLY A 35 2.88 -8.26 -20.77
CA GLY A 35 1.51 -8.78 -20.58
C GLY A 35 0.60 -7.94 -19.68
N GLY A 36 1.11 -6.84 -19.13
CA GLY A 36 0.34 -5.86 -18.37
C GLY A 36 0.18 -6.19 -16.88
N LEU A 37 -0.46 -5.27 -16.18
CA LEU A 37 -0.77 -5.37 -14.75
C LEU A 37 -1.90 -6.40 -14.57
N ARG A 38 -1.72 -7.35 -13.66
CA ARG A 38 -2.73 -8.39 -13.37
C ARG A 38 -3.50 -8.02 -12.11
N SER A 39 -4.82 -7.91 -12.23
CA SER A 39 -5.72 -7.77 -11.09
C SER A 39 -5.90 -9.12 -10.40
N VAL A 40 -5.75 -9.12 -9.07
CA VAL A 40 -6.14 -10.22 -8.19
C VAL A 40 -6.88 -9.61 -7.00
N GLU A 41 -7.99 -10.23 -6.58
CA GLU A 41 -8.78 -9.74 -5.45
C GLU A 41 -7.90 -9.65 -4.18
N ASN A 42 -7.82 -8.47 -3.58
CA ASN A 42 -7.16 -8.28 -2.29
C ASN A 42 -8.15 -8.13 -1.15
N ARG A 43 -7.88 -8.83 -0.03
CA ARG A 43 -8.63 -8.74 1.23
C ARG A 43 -7.74 -8.49 2.44
N TRP A 44 -6.48 -8.12 2.22
CA TRP A 44 -5.51 -7.92 3.28
C TRP A 44 -5.31 -6.43 3.54
N HIS A 45 -5.30 -6.07 4.81
CA HIS A 45 -4.93 -4.75 5.26
C HIS A 45 -3.42 -4.70 5.45
N TRP A 46 -2.77 -3.72 4.82
CA TRP A 46 -1.31 -3.57 4.87
C TRP A 46 -0.92 -2.67 6.04
N ASP A 47 0.06 -3.11 6.81
CA ASP A 47 0.67 -2.30 7.87
C ASP A 47 2.06 -1.85 7.40
N VAL A 48 2.36 -0.56 7.52
CA VAL A 48 3.66 0.04 7.19
C VAL A 48 4.22 0.80 8.38
N ASP A 49 5.50 0.57 8.70
CA ASP A 49 6.26 1.37 9.67
C ASP A 49 6.98 2.48 8.90
N ALA A 50 6.54 3.73 9.06
CA ALA A 50 7.11 4.88 8.35
C ALA A 50 6.83 6.17 9.10
N ALA A 51 7.78 7.11 9.19
CA ALA A 51 7.58 8.39 9.86
C ALA A 51 6.52 9.29 9.17
N GLU A 52 6.54 9.29 7.83
CA GLU A 52 5.64 10.01 6.94
C GLU A 52 5.43 9.19 5.66
N VAL A 53 4.30 9.41 4.99
CA VAL A 53 3.99 8.75 3.70
C VAL A 53 3.50 9.80 2.72
N GLU A 54 4.37 10.20 1.80
CA GLU A 54 4.03 11.15 0.74
C GLU A 54 3.03 10.55 -0.26
N GLY A 55 2.12 11.37 -0.79
CA GLY A 55 1.14 10.92 -1.78
C GLY A 55 -0.04 10.11 -1.22
N ALA A 56 -0.02 9.77 0.07
CA ALA A 56 -1.13 9.12 0.76
C ALA A 56 -2.08 10.14 1.42
N THR A 57 -3.35 9.77 1.52
CA THR A 57 -4.39 10.58 2.19
C THR A 57 -4.64 10.04 3.59
N THR A 58 -4.54 10.87 4.62
CA THR A 58 -4.96 10.48 5.98
C THR A 58 -6.48 10.35 6.05
N LEU A 59 -6.97 9.14 6.30
CA LEU A 59 -8.40 8.89 6.50
C LEU A 59 -8.78 9.01 7.97
N ARG A 60 -7.97 8.44 8.87
CA ARG A 60 -8.23 8.45 10.31
C ARG A 60 -6.93 8.61 11.10
N PRO A 61 -6.80 9.65 11.95
CA PRO A 61 -5.65 9.77 12.86
C PRO A 61 -5.70 8.69 13.96
N PRO A 62 -4.58 8.48 14.68
CA PRO A 62 -4.55 7.60 15.84
C PRO A 62 -5.59 8.02 16.89
N GLY A 63 -6.20 7.04 17.57
CA GLY A 63 -7.22 7.33 18.58
C GLY A 63 -8.01 6.11 19.04
N ALA A 64 -8.69 6.24 20.19
CA ALA A 64 -9.51 5.20 20.82
C ALA A 64 -8.83 3.81 20.85
N GLY A 65 -7.59 3.78 21.36
CA GLY A 65 -6.82 2.55 21.51
C GLY A 65 -6.16 2.01 20.24
N ARG A 66 -6.27 2.72 19.10
CA ARG A 66 -5.56 2.39 17.85
C ARG A 66 -4.33 3.30 17.72
N PRO A 67 -3.10 2.80 17.92
CA PRO A 67 -1.89 3.62 17.85
C PRO A 67 -1.45 4.00 16.43
N TRP A 68 -2.05 3.42 15.39
CA TRP A 68 -1.73 3.69 13.99
C TRP A 68 -2.64 4.73 13.35
N THR A 69 -2.19 5.30 12.24
CA THR A 69 -2.98 6.16 11.34
C THR A 69 -3.53 5.31 10.21
N VAL A 70 -4.82 5.43 9.90
CA VAL A 70 -5.37 4.82 8.67
C VAL A 70 -5.18 5.81 7.53
N MET A 71 -4.50 5.36 6.49
CA MET A 71 -4.22 6.14 5.28
C MET A 71 -4.80 5.44 4.05
N ALA A 72 -4.97 6.21 2.98
CA ALA A 72 -5.39 5.72 1.67
C ALA A 72 -4.28 5.99 0.65
N ASP A 73 -4.02 5.01 -0.21
CA ASP A 73 -3.21 5.20 -1.41
C ASP A 73 -3.93 6.13 -2.43
N PRO A 74 -3.31 6.45 -3.58
CA PRO A 74 -3.92 7.35 -4.58
C PRO A 74 -5.25 6.88 -5.18
N GLN A 75 -5.65 5.61 -4.96
CA GLN A 75 -6.91 5.03 -5.41
C GLN A 75 -7.81 4.57 -4.26
N ALA A 76 -7.58 5.11 -3.05
CA ALA A 76 -8.37 4.88 -1.85
C ALA A 76 -8.27 3.46 -1.27
N ASN A 77 -7.23 2.69 -1.60
CA ASN A 77 -6.94 1.46 -0.86
C ASN A 77 -6.43 1.82 0.55
N GLU A 78 -7.07 1.27 1.59
CA GLU A 78 -6.70 1.55 2.98
C GLU A 78 -5.47 0.76 3.43
N PHE A 79 -4.59 1.41 4.20
CA PHE A 79 -3.46 0.81 4.90
C PHE A 79 -3.22 1.49 6.26
N CYS A 80 -2.64 0.77 7.23
CA CYS A 80 -2.20 1.36 8.49
C CYS A 80 -0.78 1.87 8.36
N ARG A 81 -0.52 3.10 8.81
CA ARG A 81 0.81 3.61 9.08
C ARG A 81 1.07 3.63 10.59
N PHE A 82 2.15 3.00 11.00
CA PHE A 82 2.69 3.00 12.35
C PHE A 82 3.86 4.01 12.45
N PRO A 83 4.07 4.62 13.64
CA PRO A 83 5.13 5.61 13.89
C PRO A 83 6.50 5.26 13.34
#